data_AF-A0A941IU60-F1
#
_entry.id   AF-A0A941IU60-F1
#
_cell.length_a   1.000
_cell.length_b   1.000
_cell.length_c   1.000
_cell.angle_alpha   90.00
_cell.angle_beta   90.00
_cell.angle_gamma   90.00
#
_symmetry.space_group_name_H-M   'P 1'
#
loop_
_entity.id
_entity.type
_entity.pdbx_description
1 polymer ?
#
loop_
_entity_poly.entity_id
_entity_poly.type
_entity_poly.pdbx_seq_one_letter_code
_entity_poly.pdbx_strand_id
1 'polypeptide(L)'
;MTGFVLLRREHGREAERTEDERRAQAARVSAWVEIHRSVDGSRELLFHVHNASDTPIYEVELPLPTRDGSEPDAEFIGLVPPGQTVRRPAPRDWLSTYVGAEPVVIEFLDSSGWQWRRDEQGALVRSANRTTPELPKAARRRVVPTRRSSD
;
A
#
# COMPACT_ATOMS: atom_id res chain seq x y z
N MET A 1 -47.25 -11.08 -21.02
CA MET A 1 -46.44 -11.33 -19.81
C MET A 1 -44.98 -11.42 -20.28
N THR A 2 -44.31 -10.27 -20.43
CA THR A 2 -43.08 -10.16 -21.22
C THR A 2 -42.19 -9.04 -20.64
N GLY A 3 -41.74 -9.19 -19.40
CA GLY A 3 -41.09 -8.09 -18.65
C GLY A 3 -39.84 -8.46 -17.86
N PHE A 4 -39.24 -9.64 -18.03
CA PHE A 4 -38.16 -10.13 -17.14
C PHE A 4 -36.81 -10.44 -17.82
N VAL A 5 -36.69 -10.36 -19.15
CA VAL A 5 -35.43 -10.72 -19.85
C VAL A 5 -34.49 -9.51 -20.04
N LEU A 6 -34.99 -8.27 -19.93
CA LEU A 6 -34.18 -7.05 -20.13
C LEU A 6 -33.34 -6.64 -18.90
N LEU A 7 -33.79 -6.94 -17.69
CA LEU A 7 -33.09 -6.57 -16.44
C LEU A 7 -31.76 -7.31 -16.22
N ARG A 8 -31.61 -8.53 -16.78
CA ARG A 8 -30.42 -9.36 -16.53
C ARG A 8 -29.21 -9.00 -17.38
N ARG A 9 -29.41 -8.31 -18.52
CA ARG A 9 -28.35 -7.92 -19.46
C ARG A 9 -27.77 -6.53 -19.16
N GLU A 10 -28.55 -5.68 -18.50
CA GLU A 10 -28.16 -4.32 -18.12
C GLU A 10 -27.26 -4.32 -16.88
N HIS A 11 -27.59 -5.14 -15.87
CA HIS A 11 -26.77 -5.34 -14.67
C HIS A 11 -25.33 -5.79 -14.92
N GLY A 12 -25.09 -6.57 -15.98
CA GLY A 12 -23.74 -7.03 -16.33
C GLY A 12 -22.83 -5.90 -16.84
N ARG A 13 -23.38 -4.99 -17.65
CA ARG A 13 -22.63 -3.86 -18.22
C ARG A 13 -22.26 -2.81 -17.19
N GLU A 14 -23.14 -2.60 -16.21
CA GLU A 14 -22.89 -1.66 -15.12
C GLU A 14 -21.81 -2.19 -14.17
N ALA A 15 -21.85 -3.47 -13.83
CA ALA A 15 -20.82 -4.13 -13.02
C ALA A 15 -19.43 -4.10 -13.69
N GLU A 16 -19.39 -4.31 -15.01
CA GLU A 16 -18.17 -4.25 -15.81
C GLU A 16 -17.58 -2.83 -15.85
N ARG A 17 -18.41 -1.80 -16.09
CA ARG A 17 -17.95 -0.40 -16.00
C ARG A 17 -17.42 -0.05 -14.63
N THR A 18 -18.10 -0.49 -13.56
CA THR A 18 -17.62 -0.19 -12.21
C THR A 18 -16.29 -0.88 -11.94
N GLU A 19 -16.05 -2.07 -12.48
CA GLU A 19 -14.76 -2.76 -12.38
C GLU A 19 -13.66 -2.05 -13.18
N ASP A 20 -13.97 -1.58 -14.39
CA ASP A 20 -13.04 -0.82 -15.22
C ASP A 20 -12.66 0.53 -14.60
N GLU A 21 -13.63 1.26 -14.04
CA GLU A 21 -13.39 2.52 -13.32
C GLU A 21 -12.50 2.31 -12.09
N ARG A 22 -12.69 1.21 -11.35
CA ARG A 22 -11.83 0.86 -10.20
C ARG A 22 -10.41 0.53 -10.63
N ARG A 23 -10.25 -0.32 -11.66
CA ARG A 23 -8.94 -0.66 -12.22
C ARG A 23 -8.25 0.58 -12.79
N ALA A 24 -9.01 1.53 -13.34
CA ALA A 24 -8.50 2.80 -13.82
C ALA A 24 -7.96 3.69 -12.69
N GLN A 25 -8.58 3.69 -11.50
CA GLN A 25 -8.00 4.35 -10.31
C GLN A 25 -6.67 3.69 -9.94
N ALA A 26 -6.67 2.37 -9.73
CA ALA A 26 -5.49 1.62 -9.29
C ALA A 26 -4.31 1.76 -10.28
N ALA A 27 -4.60 1.82 -11.58
CA ALA A 27 -3.60 2.05 -12.64
C ALA A 27 -2.82 3.36 -12.48
N ARG A 28 -3.42 4.38 -11.84
CA ARG A 28 -2.81 5.70 -11.59
C ARG A 28 -1.97 5.77 -10.31
N VAL A 29 -1.83 4.67 -9.58
CA VAL A 29 -0.96 4.60 -8.39
C VAL A 29 0.41 4.04 -8.81
N SER A 30 1.47 4.74 -8.42
CA SER A 30 2.85 4.35 -8.71
C SER A 30 3.70 4.36 -7.45
N ALA A 31 4.60 3.40 -7.33
CA ALA A 31 5.57 3.35 -6.24
C ALA A 31 6.97 3.02 -6.78
N TRP A 32 7.97 3.73 -6.29
CA TRP A 32 9.37 3.51 -6.67
C TRP A 32 10.31 3.86 -5.52
N VAL A 33 11.56 3.45 -5.64
CA VAL A 33 12.64 3.79 -4.72
C VAL A 33 13.65 4.70 -5.43
N GLU A 34 14.15 5.73 -4.73
CA GLU A 34 15.10 6.71 -5.31
C GLU A 34 16.09 7.21 -4.25
N ILE A 35 17.35 7.46 -4.65
CA ILE A 35 18.34 8.13 -3.79
C ILE A 35 18.06 9.62 -3.72
N HIS A 36 17.88 10.12 -2.51
CA HIS A 36 17.92 11.53 -2.19
C HIS A 36 19.29 11.94 -1.67
N ARG A 37 19.87 12.99 -2.26
CA ARG A 37 21.13 13.60 -1.81
C ARG A 37 20.82 14.83 -0.99
N SER A 38 21.25 14.82 0.26
CA SER A 38 21.13 15.97 1.15
C SER A 38 22.26 16.97 0.92
N VAL A 39 22.06 18.20 1.38
CA VAL A 39 23.03 19.31 1.32
C VAL A 39 24.31 19.04 2.11
N ASP A 40 24.25 18.17 3.12
CA ASP A 40 25.41 17.72 3.90
C ASP A 40 26.22 16.62 3.20
N GLY A 41 25.83 16.23 1.98
CA GLY A 41 26.47 15.16 1.21
C GLY A 41 26.03 13.75 1.59
N SER A 42 25.16 13.60 2.60
CA SER A 42 24.57 12.30 2.93
C SER A 42 23.64 11.83 1.82
N ARG A 43 23.57 10.50 1.66
CA ARG A 43 22.67 9.83 0.72
C ARG A 43 21.69 9.01 1.52
N GLU A 44 20.42 9.17 1.22
CA GLU A 44 19.35 8.36 1.78
C GLU A 44 18.53 7.77 0.65
N LEU A 45 18.09 6.53 0.84
CA LEU A 45 17.19 5.88 -0.09
C LEU A 45 15.77 6.09 0.42
N LEU A 46 14.88 6.58 -0.44
CA LEU A 46 13.49 6.85 -0.09
C LEU A 46 12.57 6.03 -0.96
N PHE A 47 11.53 5.47 -0.33
CA PHE A 47 10.32 5.07 -1.05
C PHE A 47 9.52 6.30 -1.42
N HIS A 48 8.97 6.27 -2.62
CA HIS A 48 8.07 7.26 -3.17
C HIS A 48 6.78 6.54 -3.56
N VAL A 49 5.64 7.02 -3.04
CA VAL A 49 4.33 6.57 -3.47
C VAL A 49 3.56 7.75 -3.99
N HIS A 50 3.17 7.68 -5.26
CA HIS A 50 2.40 8.71 -5.95
C HIS A 50 1.01 8.20 -6.29
N ASN A 51 -0.01 8.96 -5.89
CA ASN A 51 -1.38 8.74 -6.30
C ASN A 51 -1.76 9.78 -7.37
N ALA A 52 -1.74 9.39 -8.64
CA ALA A 52 -2.17 10.26 -9.74
C ALA A 52 -3.70 10.19 -10.02
N SER A 53 -4.47 9.52 -9.15
CA SER A 53 -5.92 9.47 -9.27
C SER A 53 -6.60 10.67 -8.60
N ASP A 54 -7.89 10.84 -8.89
CA ASP A 54 -8.70 11.96 -8.40
C ASP A 54 -9.30 11.69 -7.00
N THR A 55 -9.04 10.50 -6.44
CA THR A 55 -9.54 10.06 -5.13
C THR A 55 -8.41 9.50 -4.27
N PRO A 56 -8.49 9.61 -2.93
CA PRO A 56 -7.44 9.11 -2.04
C PRO A 56 -7.30 7.58 -2.13
N ILE A 57 -6.12 7.10 -1.74
CA ILE A 57 -5.85 5.69 -1.46
C ILE A 57 -5.47 5.53 0.02
N TYR A 58 -5.83 4.38 0.58
CA TYR A 58 -5.76 4.08 2.00
C TYR A 58 -4.97 2.79 2.25
N GLU A 59 -4.65 2.54 3.52
CA GLU A 59 -3.89 1.38 4.00
C GLU A 59 -2.70 1.05 3.10
N VAL A 60 -1.97 2.11 2.70
CA VAL A 60 -0.85 1.98 1.77
C VAL A 60 0.32 1.32 2.49
N GLU A 61 0.82 0.23 1.91
CA GLU A 61 1.91 -0.58 2.42
C GLU A 61 2.94 -0.89 1.32
N LEU A 62 4.20 -0.90 1.71
CA LEU A 62 5.32 -1.27 0.86
C LEU A 62 5.99 -2.51 1.45
N PRO A 63 5.72 -3.72 0.91
CA PRO A 63 6.31 -4.95 1.39
C PRO A 63 7.84 -4.90 1.31
N LEU A 64 8.50 -5.23 2.41
CA LEU A 64 9.95 -5.36 2.47
C LEU A 64 10.35 -6.82 2.21
N PRO A 65 11.48 -7.09 1.53
CA PRO A 65 12.02 -8.42 1.37
C PRO A 65 12.21 -9.07 2.73
N THR A 66 11.61 -10.24 2.90
CA THR A 66 11.78 -11.04 4.12
C THR A 66 13.24 -11.49 4.22
N ARG A 67 13.89 -11.21 5.35
CA ARG A 67 15.21 -11.82 5.65
C ARG A 67 14.97 -13.23 6.17
N ASP A 68 15.78 -14.19 5.75
CA ASP A 68 15.61 -15.63 5.99
C ASP A 68 14.94 -15.98 7.33
N GLY A 69 13.67 -16.43 7.26
CA GLY A 69 12.89 -16.91 8.41
C GLY A 69 12.22 -15.86 9.28
N SER A 70 12.29 -14.56 8.95
CA SER A 70 11.54 -13.51 9.66
C SER A 70 10.07 -13.47 9.23
N GLU A 71 9.21 -12.88 10.05
CA GLU A 71 7.86 -12.48 9.59
C GLU A 71 8.02 -11.47 8.43
N PRO A 72 7.10 -11.46 7.44
CA PRO A 72 7.08 -10.43 6.40
C PRO A 72 6.98 -9.04 7.06
N ASP A 73 7.88 -8.14 6.67
CA ASP A 73 7.89 -6.76 7.15
C ASP A 73 7.37 -5.83 6.06
N ALA A 74 6.81 -4.68 6.44
CA ALA A 74 6.27 -3.71 5.51
C ALA A 74 6.38 -2.29 6.06
N GLU A 75 6.68 -1.33 5.18
CA GLU A 75 6.59 0.08 5.52
C GLU A 75 5.16 0.58 5.33
N PHE A 76 4.50 0.95 6.44
CA PHE A 76 3.12 1.44 6.44
C PHE A 76 3.06 2.97 6.25
N ILE A 77 2.40 3.40 5.18
CA ILE A 77 2.18 4.82 4.86
C ILE A 77 0.81 5.30 5.38
N GLY A 78 -0.21 4.44 5.32
CA GLY A 78 -1.58 4.78 5.71
C GLY A 78 -2.36 5.46 4.58
N LEU A 79 -2.22 6.77 4.37
CA LEU A 79 -3.04 7.52 3.41
C LEU A 79 -2.17 8.29 2.41
N VAL A 80 -2.54 8.24 1.13
CA VAL A 80 -1.95 9.07 0.07
C VAL A 80 -3.04 9.87 -0.65
N PRO A 81 -3.05 11.21 -0.50
CA PRO A 81 -4.08 12.05 -1.13
C PRO A 81 -4.00 12.06 -2.66
N PRO A 82 -5.09 12.50 -3.35
CA PRO A 82 -5.08 12.72 -4.79
C PRO A 82 -3.96 13.66 -5.24
N GLY A 83 -3.27 13.31 -6.32
CA GLY A 83 -2.20 14.09 -6.93
C GLY A 83 -0.92 14.25 -6.09
N GLN A 84 -0.81 13.56 -4.95
CA GLN A 84 0.33 13.73 -4.03
C GLN A 84 1.32 12.57 -4.10
N THR A 85 2.55 12.88 -3.73
CA THR A 85 3.62 11.90 -3.51
C THR A 85 4.02 11.92 -2.05
N VAL A 86 3.87 10.78 -1.37
CA VAL A 86 4.36 10.57 -0.01
C VAL A 86 5.72 9.88 -0.08
N ARG A 87 6.64 10.28 0.81
CA ARG A 87 7.97 9.69 0.93
C ARG A 87 8.16 9.02 2.28
N ARG A 88 8.86 7.88 2.28
CA ARG A 88 9.30 7.17 3.49
C ARG A 88 10.75 6.71 3.36
N PRO A 89 11.50 6.62 4.47
CA PRO A 89 12.82 6.00 4.44
C PRO A 89 12.74 4.56 3.93
N ALA A 90 13.60 4.21 2.98
CA ALA A 90 13.82 2.82 2.59
C ALA A 90 14.96 2.20 3.42
N PRO A 91 15.05 0.87 3.51
CA PRO A 91 16.15 0.21 4.23
C PRO A 91 17.52 0.68 3.72
N ARG A 92 18.38 1.11 4.66
CA ARG A 92 19.68 1.71 4.32
C ARG A 92 20.63 0.74 3.64
N ASP A 93 20.50 -0.55 3.90
CA ASP A 93 21.32 -1.61 3.30
C ASP A 93 21.13 -1.71 1.77
N TRP A 94 19.99 -1.27 1.24
CA TRP A 94 19.72 -1.24 -0.20
C TRP A 94 20.54 -0.18 -0.95
N LEU A 95 21.10 0.81 -0.25
CA LEU A 95 21.98 1.81 -0.86
C LEU A 95 23.18 1.17 -1.57
N SER A 96 23.64 0.00 -1.08
CA SER A 96 24.79 -0.71 -1.63
C SER A 96 24.50 -1.35 -3.00
N THR A 97 23.25 -1.67 -3.28
CA THR A 97 22.79 -2.35 -4.50
C THR A 97 22.04 -1.43 -5.45
N TYR A 98 21.70 -0.21 -5.03
CA TYR A 98 20.95 0.75 -5.85
C TYR A 98 21.74 1.20 -7.09
N VAL A 99 21.13 1.06 -8.26
CA VAL A 99 21.69 1.49 -9.55
C VAL A 99 20.88 2.61 -10.23
N GLY A 100 19.60 2.76 -9.89
CA GLY A 100 18.71 3.77 -10.45
C GLY A 100 17.32 3.72 -9.83
N ALA A 101 16.43 4.63 -10.24
CA ALA A 101 15.06 4.62 -9.75
C ALA A 101 14.35 3.33 -10.19
N GLU A 102 13.83 2.57 -9.24
CA GLU A 102 13.30 1.23 -9.46
C GLU A 102 11.85 1.14 -8.95
N PRO A 103 10.90 0.64 -9.74
CA PRO A 103 9.55 0.34 -9.27
C PRO A 103 9.61 -0.64 -8.09
N VAL A 104 8.71 -0.49 -7.13
CA VAL A 104 8.59 -1.40 -5.99
C VAL A 104 7.18 -1.96 -5.91
N VAL A 105 7.05 -3.10 -5.24
CA VAL A 105 5.73 -3.63 -4.87
C VAL A 105 5.03 -2.65 -3.94
N ILE A 106 3.73 -2.46 -4.17
CA ILE A 106 2.85 -1.67 -3.30
C ILE A 106 1.52 -2.37 -3.13
N GLU A 107 0.97 -2.31 -1.92
CA GLU A 107 -0.38 -2.71 -1.59
C GLU A 107 -1.17 -1.51 -1.06
N PHE A 108 -2.45 -1.41 -1.42
CA PHE A 108 -3.30 -0.31 -1.00
C PHE A 108 -4.79 -0.62 -1.18
N LEU A 109 -5.62 0.10 -0.42
CA LEU A 109 -7.05 0.21 -0.63
C LEU A 109 -7.38 1.39 -1.55
N ASP A 110 -8.24 1.14 -2.54
CA ASP A 110 -8.82 2.21 -3.34
C ASP A 110 -9.95 2.94 -2.59
N SER A 111 -10.50 3.99 -3.22
CA SER A 111 -11.56 4.81 -2.62
C SER A 111 -12.89 4.07 -2.42
N SER A 112 -13.05 2.91 -3.07
CA SER A 112 -14.19 2.01 -2.93
C SER A 112 -13.94 0.89 -1.90
N GLY A 113 -12.77 0.87 -1.26
CA GLY A 113 -12.38 -0.14 -0.27
C GLY A 113 -11.88 -1.46 -0.85
N TRP A 114 -11.47 -1.50 -2.12
CA TRP A 114 -10.85 -2.71 -2.70
C TRP A 114 -9.35 -2.72 -2.51
N GLN A 115 -8.82 -3.88 -2.12
CA GLN A 115 -7.39 -4.11 -1.99
C GLN A 115 -6.76 -4.42 -3.34
N TRP A 116 -5.73 -3.66 -3.66
CA TRP A 116 -4.90 -3.82 -4.84
C TRP A 116 -3.46 -4.10 -4.43
N ARG A 117 -2.79 -4.96 -5.19
CA ARG A 117 -1.35 -5.12 -5.18
C ARG A 117 -0.82 -4.81 -6.57
N ARG A 118 0.17 -3.92 -6.65
CA ARG A 118 0.93 -3.63 -7.85
C ARG A 118 2.34 -4.19 -7.68
N ASP A 119 2.80 -4.98 -8.64
CA ASP A 119 4.18 -5.47 -8.64
C ASP A 119 5.16 -4.51 -9.35
N GLU A 120 6.43 -4.86 -9.35
CA GLU A 120 7.53 -4.08 -9.96
C GLU A 120 7.39 -3.97 -11.49
N GLN A 121 6.67 -4.91 -12.12
CA GLN A 121 6.36 -4.90 -13.55
C GLN A 121 5.10 -4.06 -13.86
N GLY A 122 4.45 -3.53 -12.82
CA GLY A 122 3.26 -2.71 -12.91
C GLY A 122 1.97 -3.50 -13.11
N ALA A 123 1.99 -4.84 -12.97
CA ALA A 123 0.79 -5.64 -13.04
C ALA A 123 -0.05 -5.40 -11.78
N LEU A 124 -1.37 -5.27 -11.97
CA LEU A 124 -2.33 -5.04 -10.91
C LEU A 124 -3.16 -6.29 -10.66
N VAL A 125 -3.09 -6.80 -9.44
CA VAL A 125 -3.93 -7.88 -8.96
C VAL A 125 -4.82 -7.40 -7.84
N ARG A 126 -6.09 -7.80 -7.90
CA ARG A 126 -7.04 -7.56 -6.82
C ARG A 126 -6.91 -8.70 -5.81
N SER A 127 -6.72 -8.36 -4.54
CA SER A 127 -6.73 -9.35 -3.47
C SER A 127 -8.17 -9.66 -3.10
N ALA A 128 -8.55 -10.94 -3.14
CA ALA A 128 -9.92 -11.39 -2.86
C ALA A 128 -10.29 -11.38 -1.36
N ASN A 129 -9.34 -11.09 -0.47
CA ASN A 129 -9.52 -11.33 0.95
C ASN A 129 -9.49 -10.05 1.79
N ARG A 130 -10.63 -9.78 2.42
CA ARG A 130 -10.70 -9.19 3.75
C ARG A 130 -10.28 -10.29 4.74
N THR A 131 -8.98 -10.53 4.90
CA THR A 131 -8.56 -11.29 6.07
C THR A 131 -8.71 -10.35 7.27
N THR A 132 -9.57 -10.75 8.20
CA THR A 132 -9.82 -10.19 9.53
C THR A 132 -8.70 -9.29 10.06
N PRO A 133 -8.99 -8.11 10.64
CA PRO A 133 -7.96 -7.35 11.33
C PRO A 133 -7.47 -8.20 12.50
N GLU A 134 -6.29 -8.81 12.38
CA GLU A 134 -5.54 -9.19 13.56
C GLU A 134 -5.25 -7.89 14.30
N LEU A 135 -5.80 -7.78 15.51
CA LEU A 135 -5.53 -6.69 16.44
C LEU A 135 -4.04 -6.37 16.44
N PRO A 136 -3.62 -5.09 16.45
CA PRO A 136 -2.21 -4.75 16.58
C PRO A 136 -1.65 -5.42 17.84
N LYS A 137 -0.61 -6.25 17.68
CA LYS A 137 0.14 -6.93 18.78
C LYS A 137 0.70 -5.94 19.83
N ALA A 138 0.59 -4.62 19.61
CA ALA A 138 0.93 -3.55 20.54
C ALA A 138 0.17 -3.60 21.89
N ALA A 139 -0.91 -4.38 22.03
CA ALA A 139 -1.62 -4.54 23.31
C ALA A 139 -0.98 -5.55 24.29
N ARG A 140 0.17 -6.17 23.99
CA ARG A 140 0.83 -7.15 24.89
C ARG A 140 2.05 -6.61 25.65
N ARG A 141 2.24 -5.28 25.74
CA ARG A 141 3.12 -4.71 26.75
C ARG A 141 2.39 -4.65 28.09
N ARG A 142 2.58 -5.71 28.87
CA ARG A 142 2.35 -5.78 30.32
C ARG A 142 2.75 -4.45 30.96
N VAL A 143 1.78 -3.75 31.53
CA VAL A 143 2.03 -2.78 32.60
C VAL A 143 2.71 -3.56 33.72
N VAL A 144 3.99 -3.29 33.93
CA VAL A 144 4.71 -3.71 35.14
C VAL A 144 4.19 -2.79 36.26
N PRO A 145 3.49 -3.29 37.29
CA PRO A 145 3.16 -2.46 38.42
C PRO A 145 4.44 -2.23 39.23
N THR A 146 4.90 -0.99 39.28
CA THR A 146 5.91 -0.53 40.23
C THR A 146 5.35 -0.68 41.64
N ARG A 147 5.88 -1.64 42.40
CA ARG A 147 5.66 -1.66 43.86
C ARG A 147 6.32 -0.43 44.45
N ARG A 148 5.51 0.50 44.96
CA ARG A 148 5.89 1.44 46.00
C ARG A 148 5.89 0.66 47.31
N SER A 149 7.04 0.54 47.95
CA SER A 149 7.15 0.19 49.36
C SER A 149 8.00 1.27 50.01
N SER A 150 7.36 1.95 50.96
CA SER A 150 7.91 2.91 51.89
C SER A 150 8.98 2.27 52.79
N ASP A 151 9.99 3.05 53.12
CA ASP A 151 10.49 3.23 54.48
C ASP A 151 10.98 4.69 54.61
#